data_AF-A0A7R8Z0G8-F1
#
_entry.id   AF-A0A7R8Z0G8-F1
#
_cell.length_a   1.000
_cell.length_b   1.000
_cell.length_c   1.000
_cell.angle_alpha   90.00
_cell.angle_beta   90.00
_cell.angle_gamma   90.00
#
_symmetry.space_group_name_H-M   'P 1'
#
loop_
_entity.id
_entity.type
_entity.pdbx_description
1 polymer ?
#
loop_
_entity_poly.entity_id
_entity_poly.type
_entity_poly.pdbx_seq_one_letter_code
_entity_poly.pdbx_strand_id
1 'polypeptide(L)'
;MIIQKNNNDIPDYLNEQFFKNVVANKIGSNNFELTSLNFSMGSNPGENYLSHIYRVQAIYSEKGSGSKIDFQGSMRGSIGLDIIYFFTVNAEIDVLRQGSDQLIEDFYYPALQAALEQGSYKNISTVQDVKNEVKMRAMFGLFGAVLVLPIISLNKKDSAENSVEAMRDENKAEKIADICCSSERFRQRA
;
A
#
# COMPACT_ATOMS: atom_id res chain seq x y z
N MET A 1 -10.70 4.02 26.52
CA MET A 1 -10.33 5.29 25.86
C MET A 1 -9.75 6.25 26.88
N ILE A 2 -8.58 6.83 26.61
CA ILE A 2 -7.96 7.86 27.46
C ILE A 2 -8.25 9.24 26.85
N ILE A 3 -8.90 10.14 27.60
CA ILE A 3 -9.06 11.54 27.21
C ILE A 3 -8.08 12.36 28.03
N GLN A 4 -7.08 12.96 27.38
CA GLN A 4 -6.23 13.94 28.02
C GLN A 4 -6.78 15.33 27.72
N LYS A 5 -7.45 15.92 28.73
CA LYS A 5 -7.97 17.28 28.68
C LYS A 5 -6.97 18.20 29.36
N ASN A 6 -6.41 19.13 28.60
CA ASN A 6 -5.56 20.18 29.16
C ASN A 6 -6.37 21.39 29.65
N ASN A 7 -7.69 21.44 29.42
CA ASN A 7 -8.56 22.54 29.85
C ASN A 7 -10.02 22.10 30.04
N ASN A 8 -10.72 22.77 30.96
CA ASN A 8 -12.13 22.51 31.30
C ASN A 8 -13.15 23.09 30.31
N ASP A 9 -12.70 23.80 29.27
CA ASP A 9 -13.57 24.56 28.33
C ASP A 9 -13.96 23.80 27.05
N ILE A 10 -13.68 22.49 26.97
CA ILE A 10 -14.01 21.68 25.80
C ILE A 10 -15.54 21.49 25.73
N PRO A 11 -16.21 21.90 24.65
CA PRO A 11 -17.65 21.72 24.53
C PRO A 11 -18.08 20.25 24.55
N ASP A 12 -19.21 19.95 25.19
CA ASP A 12 -19.72 18.58 25.37
C ASP A 12 -20.04 17.85 24.05
N TYR A 13 -20.28 18.60 22.97
CA TYR A 13 -20.50 18.03 21.65
C TYR A 13 -19.22 17.51 20.98
N LEU A 14 -18.02 17.94 21.42
CA LEU A 14 -16.73 17.42 20.96
C LEU A 14 -16.33 16.18 21.78
N ASN A 15 -17.21 15.18 21.79
CA ASN A 15 -17.06 13.96 22.57
C ASN A 15 -16.55 12.77 21.73
N GLU A 16 -16.37 11.63 22.40
CA GLU A 16 -15.95 10.37 21.76
C GLU A 16 -16.80 10.01 20.55
N GLN A 17 -18.12 10.17 20.63
CA GLN A 17 -19.02 9.79 19.54
C GLN A 17 -18.82 10.69 18.31
N PHE A 18 -18.63 12.00 18.53
CA PHE A 18 -18.30 12.92 17.45
C PHE A 18 -17.01 12.49 16.74
N PHE A 19 -15.93 12.21 17.49
CA PHE A 19 -14.66 11.80 16.91
C PHE A 19 -14.71 10.40 16.29
N LYS A 20 -15.49 9.46 16.84
CA LYS A 20 -15.78 8.18 16.19
C LYS A 20 -16.43 8.39 14.83
N ASN A 21 -17.44 9.25 14.72
CA ASN A 21 -18.09 9.54 13.44
C ASN A 21 -17.12 10.19 12.43
N VAL A 22 -16.28 11.13 12.88
CA VAL A 22 -15.24 11.76 12.04
C VAL A 22 -14.24 10.73 11.53
N VAL A 23 -13.70 9.89 12.41
CA VAL A 23 -12.72 8.85 12.03
C VAL A 23 -13.38 7.83 11.10
N ALA A 24 -14.58 7.35 11.43
CA ALA A 24 -15.34 6.40 10.63
C ALA A 24 -15.57 6.88 9.19
N ASN A 25 -16.00 8.13 9.03
CA ASN A 25 -16.20 8.76 7.72
C ASN A 25 -14.88 8.91 6.96
N LYS A 26 -13.77 9.19 7.65
CA LYS A 26 -12.46 9.36 7.02
C LYS A 26 -11.87 8.02 6.55
N ILE A 27 -12.04 6.95 7.33
CA ILE A 27 -11.49 5.62 7.01
C ILE A 27 -12.47 4.75 6.20
N GLY A 28 -13.73 5.17 6.06
CA GLY A 28 -14.78 4.42 5.37
C GLY A 28 -15.19 3.13 6.11
N SER A 29 -14.97 3.06 7.41
CA SER A 29 -15.16 1.84 8.20
C SER A 29 -15.53 2.16 9.65
N ASN A 30 -16.41 1.36 10.23
CA ASN A 30 -16.74 1.39 11.66
C ASN A 30 -15.91 0.38 12.47
N ASN A 31 -15.00 -0.34 11.81
CA ASN A 31 -14.25 -1.44 12.40
C ASN A 31 -12.93 -0.95 13.01
N PHE A 32 -13.04 -0.08 14.01
CA PHE A 32 -11.89 0.46 14.74
C PHE A 32 -12.28 0.77 16.18
N GLU A 33 -11.28 0.99 17.01
CA GLU A 33 -11.45 1.47 18.37
C GLU A 33 -10.62 2.73 18.58
N LEU A 34 -11.26 3.77 19.13
CA LEU A 34 -10.58 5.01 19.48
C LEU A 34 -9.81 4.79 20.80
N THR A 35 -8.49 4.84 20.71
CA THR A 35 -7.59 4.57 21.84
C THR A 35 -7.47 5.81 22.72
N SER A 36 -7.24 6.98 22.11
CA SER A 36 -7.09 8.24 22.84
C SER A 36 -7.49 9.48 22.04
N LEU A 37 -7.88 10.51 22.78
CA LEU A 37 -8.11 11.88 22.28
C LEU A 37 -7.26 12.85 23.09
N ASN A 38 -6.36 13.56 22.40
CA ASN A 38 -5.50 14.57 23.01
C ASN A 38 -5.94 15.95 22.53
N PHE A 39 -6.43 16.77 23.46
CA PHE A 39 -6.90 18.12 23.16
C PHE A 39 -5.83 19.16 23.48
N SER A 40 -5.67 20.13 22.59
CA SER A 40 -4.84 21.32 22.78
C SER A 40 -5.49 22.53 22.14
N MET A 41 -5.15 23.73 22.60
CA MET A 41 -5.55 24.94 21.89
C MET A 41 -4.84 24.97 20.55
N GLY A 42 -5.60 25.20 19.49
CA GLY A 42 -5.09 25.37 18.13
C GLY A 42 -4.55 26.78 17.88
N SER A 43 -4.81 27.71 18.79
CA SER A 43 -4.35 29.11 18.76
C SER A 43 -3.57 29.46 20.02
N ASN A 44 -2.68 30.44 19.89
CA ASN A 44 -1.93 31.00 21.02
C ASN A 44 -2.78 32.04 21.78
N PRO A 45 -2.50 32.28 23.07
CA PRO A 45 -3.05 33.43 23.79
C PRO A 45 -2.76 34.74 23.03
N GLY A 46 -3.80 35.51 22.71
CA GLY A 46 -3.70 36.77 21.97
C GLY A 46 -4.12 36.69 20.50
N GLU A 47 -4.35 35.50 19.95
CA GLU A 47 -4.93 35.32 18.62
C GLU A 47 -6.46 35.39 18.69
N ASN A 48 -7.06 36.50 18.24
CA ASN A 48 -8.51 36.74 18.36
C ASN A 48 -9.25 36.29 17.10
N TYR A 49 -9.66 35.01 17.08
CA TYR A 49 -10.46 34.42 15.99
C TYR A 49 -11.98 34.43 16.26
N LEU A 50 -12.47 35.22 17.23
CA LEU A 50 -13.89 35.23 17.67
C LEU A 50 -14.47 33.81 17.91
N SER A 51 -13.60 32.82 18.16
CA SER A 51 -13.91 31.40 18.25
C SER A 51 -12.77 30.69 18.98
N HIS A 52 -13.09 29.63 19.74
CA HIS A 52 -12.08 28.74 20.31
C HIS A 52 -11.68 27.70 19.27
N ILE A 53 -10.40 27.71 18.87
CA ILE A 53 -9.86 26.72 17.94
C ILE A 53 -9.23 25.59 18.76
N TYR A 54 -9.71 24.37 18.58
CA TYR A 54 -9.16 23.17 19.20
C TYR A 54 -8.36 22.35 18.18
N ARG A 55 -7.14 21.96 18.55
CA ARG A 55 -6.38 20.92 17.85
C ARG A 55 -6.55 19.63 18.61
N VAL A 56 -7.14 18.63 17.95
CA VAL A 56 -7.43 17.33 18.54
C VAL A 56 -6.70 16.23 17.79
N GLN A 57 -5.85 15.48 18.50
CA GLN A 57 -5.21 14.29 17.97
C GLN A 57 -6.03 13.06 18.39
N ALA A 58 -6.64 12.40 17.40
CA ALA A 58 -7.38 11.16 17.58
C ALA A 58 -6.50 9.96 17.22
N ILE A 59 -6.21 9.11 18.21
CA ILE A 59 -5.45 7.87 18.03
C ILE A 59 -6.43 6.70 18.04
N TYR A 60 -6.37 5.85 17.01
CA TYR A 60 -7.26 4.71 16.86
C TYR A 60 -6.49 3.45 16.44
N SER A 61 -7.09 2.30 16.71
CA SER A 61 -6.63 0.99 16.23
C SER A 61 -7.74 0.33 15.40
N GLU A 62 -7.46 -0.01 14.15
CA GLU A 62 -8.39 -0.80 13.32
C GLU A 62 -8.51 -2.23 13.89
N LYS A 63 -9.74 -2.73 14.07
CA LYS A 63 -10.01 -4.05 14.64
C LYS A 63 -9.94 -5.09 13.52
N GLY A 64 -8.80 -5.77 13.45
CA GLY A 64 -8.47 -6.60 12.30
C GLY A 64 -7.89 -5.72 11.22
N SER A 65 -6.65 -6.02 10.83
CA SER A 65 -6.05 -5.37 9.67
C SER A 65 -6.88 -5.74 8.46
N GLY A 66 -7.85 -4.90 8.10
CA GLY A 66 -8.32 -4.86 6.74
C GLY A 66 -7.09 -4.51 5.92
N SER A 67 -6.48 -5.50 5.26
CA SER A 67 -5.41 -5.26 4.33
C SER A 67 -5.94 -4.21 3.36
N LYS A 68 -5.42 -2.98 3.41
CA LYS A 68 -5.77 -1.95 2.43
C LYS A 68 -5.26 -2.47 1.09
N ILE A 69 -6.19 -2.95 0.28
CA ILE A 69 -5.88 -3.41 -1.07
C ILE A 69 -5.71 -2.16 -1.92
N ASP A 70 -4.51 -1.99 -2.46
CA ASP A 70 -4.18 -0.87 -3.32
C ASP A 70 -4.39 -1.25 -4.80
N PHE A 71 -5.43 -0.67 -5.41
CA PHE A 71 -5.76 -0.89 -6.82
C PHE A 71 -5.19 0.23 -7.73
N GLN A 72 -4.32 1.11 -7.23
CA GLN A 72 -3.75 2.23 -8.00
C GLN A 72 -2.96 1.77 -9.24
N GLY A 73 -2.50 0.52 -9.29
CA GLY A 73 -1.81 -0.10 -10.43
C GLY A 73 -2.64 -1.10 -11.22
N SER A 74 -3.92 -1.31 -10.89
CA SER A 74 -4.74 -2.32 -11.57
C SER A 74 -5.20 -1.84 -12.94
N MET A 75 -4.91 -2.64 -13.97
CA MET A 75 -5.28 -2.35 -15.35
C MET A 75 -5.82 -3.59 -16.06
N ARG A 76 -6.73 -3.39 -17.02
CA ARG A 76 -7.09 -4.46 -17.96
C ARG A 76 -5.93 -4.64 -18.93
N GLY A 77 -5.34 -5.82 -18.98
CA GLY A 77 -4.17 -6.06 -19.80
C GLY A 77 -3.91 -7.54 -20.09
N SER A 78 -2.76 -7.75 -20.72
CA SER A 78 -2.18 -9.05 -20.98
C SER A 78 -1.94 -9.80 -19.66
N ILE A 79 -2.37 -11.06 -19.58
CA ILE A 79 -2.14 -11.87 -18.37
C ILE A 79 -0.65 -12.16 -18.17
N GLY A 80 0.09 -12.23 -19.29
CA GLY A 80 1.55 -12.33 -19.24
C GLY A 80 2.22 -11.15 -18.52
N LEU A 81 1.63 -9.94 -18.58
CA LEU A 81 2.14 -8.77 -17.83
C LEU A 81 1.93 -8.94 -16.32
N ASP A 82 0.75 -9.41 -15.92
CA ASP A 82 0.43 -9.61 -14.50
C ASP A 82 1.35 -10.66 -13.89
N ILE A 83 1.51 -11.80 -14.57
CA ILE A 83 2.38 -12.89 -14.12
C ILE A 83 3.85 -12.46 -14.07
N ILE A 84 4.39 -11.84 -15.14
CA ILE A 84 5.81 -11.46 -15.16
C ILE A 84 6.10 -10.40 -14.09
N TYR A 85 5.19 -9.45 -13.89
CA TYR A 85 5.31 -8.46 -12.84
C TYR A 85 5.28 -9.12 -11.47
N PHE A 86 4.27 -9.97 -11.19
CA PHE A 86 4.13 -10.66 -9.91
C PHE A 86 5.37 -11.46 -9.56
N PHE A 87 5.87 -12.30 -10.46
CA PHE A 87 7.07 -13.08 -10.20
C PHE A 87 8.29 -12.19 -9.98
N THR A 88 8.48 -11.16 -10.81
CA THR A 88 9.66 -10.32 -10.68
C THR A 88 9.70 -9.54 -9.36
N VAL A 89 8.55 -9.04 -8.90
CA VAL A 89 8.50 -8.19 -7.70
C VAL A 89 8.20 -8.97 -6.41
N ASN A 90 7.72 -10.21 -6.47
CA ASN A 90 7.34 -11.02 -5.30
C ASN A 90 8.09 -12.35 -5.13
N ALA A 91 8.59 -12.97 -6.21
CA ALA A 91 9.30 -14.24 -6.08
C ALA A 91 10.72 -14.03 -5.53
N GLU A 92 11.27 -15.11 -4.96
CA GLU A 92 12.69 -15.21 -4.65
C GLU A 92 13.49 -15.47 -5.93
N ILE A 93 14.76 -15.03 -5.95
CA ILE A 93 15.60 -15.16 -7.14
C ILE A 93 15.79 -16.63 -7.56
N ASP A 94 15.84 -17.55 -6.60
CA ASP A 94 15.97 -18.98 -6.88
C ASP A 94 14.71 -19.55 -7.52
N VAL A 95 13.52 -19.06 -7.13
CA VAL A 95 12.25 -19.43 -7.76
C VAL A 95 12.20 -18.94 -9.20
N LEU A 96 12.69 -17.73 -9.47
CA LEU A 96 12.82 -17.20 -10.84
C LEU A 96 13.81 -18.01 -11.68
N ARG A 97 14.92 -18.46 -11.09
CA ARG A 97 15.97 -19.23 -11.77
C ARG A 97 15.59 -20.70 -12.00
N GLN A 98 14.91 -21.33 -11.04
CA GLN A 98 14.65 -22.77 -11.03
C GLN A 98 13.36 -23.18 -11.76
N GLY A 99 12.45 -22.24 -12.04
CA GLY A 99 11.39 -22.47 -13.02
C GLY A 99 10.08 -21.77 -12.72
N SER A 100 9.93 -20.53 -13.22
CA SER A 100 8.62 -19.85 -13.30
C SER A 100 7.57 -20.70 -14.02
N ASP A 101 8.00 -21.55 -14.96
CA ASP A 101 7.14 -22.41 -15.76
C ASP A 101 6.36 -23.42 -14.91
N GLN A 102 6.98 -24.00 -13.89
CA GLN A 102 6.32 -24.96 -13.00
C GLN A 102 5.29 -24.27 -12.10
N LEU A 103 5.59 -23.07 -11.61
CA LEU A 103 4.63 -22.27 -10.85
C LEU A 103 3.41 -21.88 -11.69
N ILE A 104 3.62 -21.59 -12.97
CA ILE A 104 2.53 -21.32 -13.90
C ILE A 104 1.68 -22.58 -14.10
N GLU A 105 2.30 -23.73 -14.34
CA GLU A 105 1.61 -25.01 -14.59
C GLU A 105 0.85 -25.53 -13.37
N ASP A 106 1.50 -25.58 -12.21
CA ASP A 106 0.99 -26.29 -11.05
C ASP A 106 0.02 -25.44 -10.21
N PHE A 107 0.14 -24.10 -10.26
CA PHE A 107 -0.60 -23.20 -9.38
C PHE A 107 -1.40 -22.11 -10.09
N TYR A 108 -0.76 -21.30 -10.93
CA TYR A 108 -1.42 -20.12 -11.49
C TYR A 108 -2.47 -20.49 -12.55
N TYR A 109 -2.11 -21.35 -13.50
CA TYR A 109 -2.99 -21.72 -14.61
C TYR A 109 -4.26 -22.46 -14.17
N PRO A 110 -4.21 -23.44 -13.24
CA PRO A 110 -5.43 -24.07 -12.72
C PRO A 110 -6.40 -23.06 -12.06
N ALA A 111 -5.87 -22.10 -11.30
CA ALA A 111 -6.68 -21.06 -10.66
C ALA A 111 -7.31 -20.11 -11.70
N LEU A 112 -6.54 -19.69 -12.70
CA LEU A 112 -7.04 -18.90 -13.83
C LEU A 112 -8.15 -19.63 -14.58
N GLN A 113 -7.91 -20.91 -14.92
CA GLN A 113 -8.87 -21.72 -15.64
C GLN A 113 -10.19 -21.83 -14.87
N ALA A 114 -10.13 -22.16 -13.58
CA ALA A 114 -11.32 -22.23 -12.73
C ALA A 114 -12.09 -20.90 -12.68
N ALA A 115 -11.38 -19.77 -12.60
CA ALA A 115 -12.01 -18.44 -12.62
C ALA A 115 -12.68 -18.11 -13.96
N LEU A 116 -12.04 -18.47 -15.08
CA LEU A 116 -12.60 -18.27 -16.43
C LEU A 116 -13.81 -19.17 -16.68
N GLU A 117 -13.76 -20.42 -16.21
CA GLU A 117 -14.88 -21.37 -16.27
C GLU A 117 -16.09 -20.87 -15.45
N GLN A 118 -15.85 -20.40 -14.22
CA GLN A 118 -16.89 -19.77 -13.39
C GLN A 118 -17.50 -18.54 -14.09
N GLY A 119 -16.68 -17.78 -14.81
CA GLY A 119 -17.10 -16.65 -15.62
C GLY A 119 -17.76 -17.01 -16.96
N SER A 120 -17.93 -18.31 -17.27
CA SER A 120 -18.49 -18.79 -18.55
C SER A 120 -17.75 -18.28 -19.79
N TYR A 121 -16.42 -18.09 -19.71
CA TYR A 121 -15.60 -17.73 -20.87
C TYR A 121 -15.48 -18.90 -21.85
N LYS A 122 -15.70 -18.64 -23.14
CA LYS A 122 -15.76 -19.68 -24.18
C LYS A 122 -14.39 -20.14 -24.69
N ASN A 123 -13.43 -19.21 -24.80
CA ASN A 123 -12.11 -19.46 -25.40
C ASN A 123 -11.03 -19.33 -24.31
N ILE A 124 -10.92 -20.36 -23.48
CA ILE A 124 -9.90 -20.40 -22.42
C ILE A 124 -8.56 -20.72 -23.06
N SER A 125 -7.58 -19.83 -22.86
CA SER A 125 -6.20 -20.01 -23.34
C SER A 125 -5.57 -21.26 -22.74
N THR A 126 -4.69 -21.93 -23.48
CA THR A 126 -3.95 -23.08 -22.95
C THR A 126 -2.81 -22.62 -22.03
N VAL A 127 -2.27 -23.52 -21.21
CA VAL A 127 -1.09 -23.23 -20.39
C VAL A 127 0.12 -22.81 -21.24
N GLN A 128 0.23 -23.38 -22.46
CA GLN A 128 1.29 -23.00 -23.39
C GLN A 128 1.12 -21.59 -23.92
N ASP A 129 -0.12 -21.15 -24.19
CA ASP A 129 -0.41 -19.78 -24.60
C ASP A 129 -0.02 -18.79 -23.50
N VAL A 130 -0.37 -19.10 -22.25
CA VAL A 130 0.01 -18.27 -21.08
C VAL A 130 1.53 -18.18 -20.95
N LYS A 131 2.26 -19.30 -21.04
CA LYS A 131 3.73 -19.31 -21.02
C LYS A 131 4.34 -18.49 -22.16
N ASN A 132 3.79 -18.60 -23.36
CA ASN A 132 4.24 -17.81 -24.51
C ASN A 132 4.00 -16.32 -24.28
N GLU A 133 2.86 -15.96 -23.70
CA GLU A 133 2.55 -14.58 -23.34
C GLU A 133 3.54 -14.03 -22.32
N VAL A 134 3.80 -14.74 -21.22
CA VAL A 134 4.81 -14.34 -20.22
C VAL A 134 6.17 -14.11 -20.87
N LYS A 135 6.63 -15.04 -21.71
CA LYS A 135 7.91 -14.92 -22.44
C LYS A 135 7.95 -13.69 -23.34
N MET A 136 6.88 -13.43 -24.09
CA MET A 136 6.78 -12.24 -24.95
C MET A 136 6.78 -10.92 -24.16
N ARG A 137 6.54 -10.94 -22.84
CA ARG A 137 6.55 -9.75 -21.97
C ARG A 137 7.73 -9.72 -21.01
N ALA A 138 8.74 -10.57 -21.19
CA ALA A 138 9.90 -10.65 -20.29
C ALA A 138 10.58 -9.29 -20.02
N MET A 139 10.60 -8.37 -20.99
CA MET A 139 11.14 -7.01 -20.79
C MET A 139 10.38 -6.20 -19.72
N PHE A 140 9.08 -6.43 -19.51
CA PHE A 140 8.33 -5.82 -18.42
C PHE A 140 8.76 -6.34 -17.05
N GLY A 141 9.28 -7.56 -16.97
CA GLY A 141 9.96 -8.05 -15.79
C GLY A 141 11.16 -7.16 -15.43
N LEU A 142 12.01 -6.84 -16.40
CA LEU A 142 13.14 -5.93 -16.18
C LEU A 142 12.69 -4.55 -15.65
N PHE A 143 11.62 -3.99 -16.20
CA PHE A 143 11.03 -2.75 -15.67
C PHE A 143 10.59 -2.90 -14.21
N GLY A 144 9.91 -4.00 -13.87
CA GLY A 144 9.53 -4.30 -12.49
C GLY A 144 10.74 -4.44 -11.55
N ALA A 145 11.79 -5.13 -11.99
CA ALA A 145 13.01 -5.35 -11.22
C ALA A 145 13.79 -4.05 -10.96
N VAL A 146 13.84 -3.14 -11.94
CA VAL A 146 14.63 -1.91 -11.84
C VAL A 146 13.85 -0.76 -11.23
N LEU A 147 12.56 -0.62 -11.53
CA LEU A 147 11.77 0.55 -11.12
C LEU A 147 10.95 0.31 -9.86
N VAL A 148 10.43 -0.90 -9.66
CA VAL A 148 9.47 -1.19 -8.60
C VAL A 148 10.12 -1.91 -7.43
N LEU A 149 10.89 -2.96 -7.71
CA LEU A 149 11.51 -3.79 -6.68
C LEU A 149 12.36 -3.01 -5.66
N PRO A 150 13.15 -1.97 -6.05
CA PRO A 150 13.89 -1.15 -5.09
C PRO A 150 12.97 -0.40 -4.11
N ILE A 151 11.85 0.14 -4.61
CA ILE A 151 10.90 0.94 -3.84
C ILE A 151 10.16 0.07 -2.82
N ILE A 152 9.62 -1.08 -3.25
CA ILE A 152 8.86 -1.98 -2.36
C ILE A 152 9.75 -2.74 -1.37
N SER A 153 11.06 -2.74 -1.59
CA SER A 153 12.06 -3.37 -0.71
C SER A 153 12.52 -2.45 0.42
N LEU A 154 12.11 -1.18 0.42
CA LEU A 154 12.38 -0.25 1.51
C LEU A 154 11.84 -0.77 2.84
N ASN A 155 12.57 -0.48 3.93
CA ASN A 155 12.05 -0.71 5.27
C ASN A 155 10.99 0.36 5.62
N LYS A 156 10.21 0.12 6.68
CA LYS A 156 9.11 1.03 7.07
C LYS A 156 9.57 2.46 7.39
N LYS A 157 10.79 2.62 7.93
CA LYS A 157 11.33 3.93 8.32
C LYS A 157 11.63 4.75 7.06
N ASP A 158 12.35 4.16 6.12
CA ASP A 158 12.78 4.83 4.89
C ASP A 158 11.60 5.03 3.91
N SER A 159 10.62 4.11 3.93
CA SER A 159 9.39 4.25 3.15
C SER A 159 8.55 5.48 3.55
N ALA A 160 8.63 5.95 4.80
CA ALA A 160 7.88 7.13 5.25
C ALA A 160 8.43 8.44 4.64
N GLU A 161 9.71 8.45 4.28
CA GLU A 161 10.38 9.59 3.61
C GLU A 161 10.17 9.57 2.09
N ASN A 162 9.74 8.43 1.52
CA ASN A 162 9.48 8.27 0.09
C ASN A 162 8.09 8.81 -0.30
N SER A 163 7.96 10.14 -0.36
CA SER A 163 6.72 10.82 -0.77
C SER A 163 6.90 11.60 -2.09
N VAL A 164 5.78 11.91 -2.74
CA VAL A 164 5.77 12.72 -3.99
C VAL A 164 6.38 14.12 -3.75
N GLU A 165 6.19 14.69 -2.56
CA GLU A 165 6.79 15.96 -2.16
C GLU A 165 8.31 15.85 -2.02
N ALA A 166 8.81 14.74 -1.49
CA ALA A 166 10.24 14.50 -1.39
C ALA A 166 10.90 14.37 -2.77
N MET A 167 10.18 13.86 -3.78
CA MET A 167 10.66 13.78 -5.16
C MET A 167 10.77 15.14 -5.87
N ARG A 168 10.21 16.22 -5.32
CA ARG A 168 10.34 17.59 -5.88
C ARG A 168 11.65 18.28 -5.49
N ASP A 169 12.37 17.71 -4.52
CA ASP A 169 13.64 18.22 -4.02
C ASP A 169 14.75 17.29 -4.51
N GLU A 170 15.60 17.81 -5.40
CA GLU A 170 16.61 17.02 -6.12
C GLU A 170 17.55 16.25 -5.17
N ASN A 171 18.00 16.90 -4.09
CA ASN A 171 18.87 16.26 -3.09
C ASN A 171 18.17 15.14 -2.33
N LYS A 172 16.86 15.30 -2.05
CA LYS A 172 16.08 14.25 -1.39
C LYS A 172 15.75 13.11 -2.34
N ALA A 173 15.45 13.42 -3.61
CA ALA A 173 15.20 12.43 -4.64
C ALA A 173 16.42 11.53 -4.86
N GLU A 174 17.62 12.12 -4.96
CA GLU A 174 18.88 11.37 -5.07
C GLU A 174 19.11 10.47 -3.85
N LYS A 175 18.94 11.02 -2.64
CA LYS A 175 19.09 10.24 -1.40
C LYS A 175 18.09 9.08 -1.33
N ILE A 176 16.84 9.27 -1.74
CA ILE A 176 15.83 8.21 -1.77
C ILE A 176 16.22 7.12 -2.79
N ALA A 177 16.71 7.51 -3.97
CA ALA A 177 17.17 6.56 -5.00
C ALA A 177 18.33 5.70 -4.48
N ASP A 178 19.30 6.30 -3.80
CA ASP A 178 20.40 5.57 -3.17
C ASP A 178 19.92 4.57 -2.12
N ILE A 179 18.97 4.98 -1.25
CA ILE A 179 18.40 4.11 -0.23
C ILE A 179 17.63 2.95 -0.87
N CYS A 180 16.87 3.20 -1.94
CA CYS A 180 16.13 2.17 -2.68
C CYS A 180 17.08 1.08 -3.20
N CYS A 181 18.18 1.48 -3.83
CA CYS A 181 19.17 0.59 -4.44
C CYS A 181 20.13 -0.06 -3.43
N SER A 182 20.23 0.47 -2.21
CA SER A 182 21.12 -0.02 -1.15
C SER A 182 20.40 -0.73 -0.01
N SER A 183 19.09 -0.98 -0.12
CA SER A 183 18.38 -1.76 0.90
C SER A 183 18.85 -3.22 0.90
N GLU A 184 19.00 -3.81 2.09
CA GLU A 184 19.41 -5.22 2.22
C GLU A 184 18.41 -6.17 1.55
N ARG A 185 17.12 -5.88 1.71
CA ARG A 185 16.04 -6.64 1.10
C ARG A 185 16.06 -6.58 -0.43
N PHE A 186 16.47 -5.46 -1.03
CA PHE A 186 16.69 -5.38 -2.47
C PHE A 186 17.90 -6.23 -2.89
N ARG A 187 19.04 -6.12 -2.19
CA ARG A 187 20.26 -6.89 -2.49
C ARG A 187 20.09 -8.41 -2.41
N GLN A 188 19.19 -8.91 -1.56
CA GLN A 188 18.89 -10.34 -1.46
C GLN A 188 18.01 -10.84 -2.62
N ARG A 189 17.38 -9.94 -3.38
CA ARG A 189 16.38 -10.25 -4.41
C ARG A 189 16.78 -9.84 -5.82
N ALA A 190 17.76 -8.95 -5.96
CA ALA A 190 18.38 -8.52 -7.22
C ALA A 190 19.55 -9.45 -7.60
#